data_AF-C7Q804-F1
#
_entry.id   AF-C7Q804-F1
#
_cell.length_a   1.000
_cell.length_b   1.000
_cell.length_c   1.000
_cell.angle_alpha   90.00
_cell.angle_beta   90.00
_cell.angle_gamma   90.00
#
_symmetry.space_group_name_H-M   'P 1'
#
loop_
_entity.id
_entity.type
_entity.pdbx_description
1 polymer ?
#
loop_
_entity_poly.entity_id
_entity_poly.type
_entity_poly.pdbx_seq_one_letter_code
_entity_poly.pdbx_strand_id
1 'polypeptide(L)'
;MTSATAAAEVPTAAEEAEEAAEVAAEAAEVAAEEVAAAEEVAAAAAKVPVAVAVSVTSAMPALSVTSVFEDFVRVATGHQPSAAQMRLAADGLPEVVEIAAGTAGEERVETAVLPWLHRRMVSAPEATPRRLVYVVPMHGPVEEVFARIGEWLARLGLAEDVGLHLVAGAAPGSGWQRRPEESAILVGTPDLLLSKALMRGFGDSAQNAPVSFGLLNNGVQWVFEDARRLGPGLATSVELQRLRDLLGTAAPARSTWLSDAPHLLETAGATVPRLDRDALRTLFDTTVEPSGVGVARLVCDQADWTVQIARRNWESTPSEEEPRLRGDELRRVPLADVRQMLGAGMWFWIRDRLDGAWRHAVAEDLTPGVTLVRHDPEAGPAQDAAPWAFACTAWVSLDQHLMETEEEARDLLDSLPGLLADQQEAVRLAARYHDLGKCHDVFQEMLRGGGGDPPDYLLAKSKAPFSTGQRRRAYFRHELVSALILMEGGHPWLTTYLVAAHHGHVRVSVRPGRDEAPLILGVLDGDQIPPIELSTGERFPAQRLQTTDIEPGGGWTERVLALVDREDLGPFRLAYLETLVRVSDWRSSARHDGPVEALAPALPATPAALSPEAASSPSAAALPR
;
A
#
# COMPACT_ATOMS: atom_id res chain seq x y z
N MET A 1 -5.88 42.52 61.76
CA MET A 1 -6.56 41.38 61.11
C MET A 1 -5.52 40.66 60.27
N THR A 2 -5.20 39.44 60.68
CA THR A 2 -4.17 38.55 60.17
C THR A 2 -4.50 38.04 58.76
N SER A 3 -3.56 38.14 57.84
CA SER A 3 -3.55 37.40 56.57
C SER A 3 -2.42 36.37 56.65
N ALA A 4 -2.77 35.09 56.57
CA ALA A 4 -1.85 33.96 56.49
C ALA A 4 -1.96 33.36 55.09
N THR A 5 -0.89 33.49 54.30
CA THR A 5 -0.69 32.82 53.02
C THR A 5 0.00 31.47 53.28
N ALA A 6 -0.67 30.37 52.93
CA ALA A 6 -0.06 29.04 52.86
C ALA A 6 0.75 28.92 51.56
N ALA A 7 2.04 28.64 51.68
CA ALA A 7 2.89 28.26 50.55
C ALA A 7 2.69 26.77 50.29
N ALA A 8 2.32 26.41 49.06
CA ALA A 8 2.37 25.04 48.58
C ALA A 8 3.82 24.73 48.18
N GLU A 9 4.41 23.70 48.78
CA GLU A 9 5.73 23.19 48.41
C GLU A 9 5.66 22.53 47.03
N VAL A 10 6.55 22.97 46.15
CA VAL A 10 6.75 22.41 44.81
C VAL A 10 7.66 21.18 44.97
N PRO A 11 7.29 20.01 44.43
CA PRO A 11 8.10 18.80 44.56
C PRO A 11 9.47 19.02 43.93
N THR A 12 10.48 18.41 44.55
CA THR A 12 11.86 18.59 44.09
C THR A 12 12.13 17.72 42.86
N ALA A 13 13.04 18.15 41.98
CA ALA A 13 13.42 17.40 40.78
C ALA A 13 13.92 15.96 41.04
N ALA A 14 14.22 15.61 42.30
CA ALA A 14 14.54 14.25 42.71
C ALA A 14 13.29 13.37 42.87
N GLU A 15 12.19 13.92 43.38
CA GLU A 15 10.91 13.22 43.53
C GLU A 15 10.25 12.97 42.16
N GLU A 16 10.33 13.93 41.23
CA GLU A 16 9.84 13.75 39.85
C GLU A 16 10.64 12.69 39.07
N ALA A 17 11.94 12.53 39.38
CA ALA A 17 12.78 11.51 38.75
C ALA A 17 12.53 10.10 39.31
N GLU A 18 12.18 10.00 40.59
CA GLU A 18 11.83 8.73 41.25
C GLU A 18 10.46 8.23 40.76
N GLU A 19 9.47 9.13 40.65
CA GLU A 19 8.14 8.81 40.09
C GLU A 19 8.23 8.40 38.60
N ALA A 20 9.07 9.07 37.80
CA ALA A 20 9.30 8.69 36.40
C ALA A 20 9.99 7.32 36.25
N ALA A 21 10.88 6.95 37.19
CA ALA A 21 11.54 5.65 37.18
C ALA A 21 10.59 4.51 37.58
N GLU A 22 9.67 4.76 38.52
CA GLU A 22 8.65 3.79 38.94
C GLU A 22 7.64 3.50 37.81
N VAL A 23 7.17 4.55 37.11
CA VAL A 23 6.29 4.40 35.94
C VAL A 23 7.00 3.68 34.78
N ALA A 24 8.30 3.90 34.58
CA ALA A 24 9.07 3.20 33.56
C ALA A 24 9.29 1.72 33.88
N ALA A 25 9.42 1.36 35.17
CA ALA A 25 9.54 -0.02 35.60
C ALA A 25 8.21 -0.79 35.43
N GLU A 26 7.08 -0.16 35.76
CA GLU A 26 5.75 -0.75 35.59
C GLU A 26 5.41 -0.95 34.09
N ALA A 27 5.78 0.01 33.22
CA ALA A 27 5.63 -0.12 31.78
C ALA A 27 6.51 -1.24 31.18
N ALA A 28 7.70 -1.48 31.73
CA ALA A 28 8.58 -2.56 31.30
C ALA A 28 8.07 -3.95 31.71
N GLU A 29 7.41 -4.06 32.87
CA GLU A 29 6.79 -5.30 33.34
C GLU A 29 5.58 -5.69 32.47
N VAL A 30 4.72 -4.72 32.14
CA VAL A 30 3.58 -4.93 31.22
C VAL A 30 4.07 -5.33 29.81
N ALA A 31 5.13 -4.69 29.31
CA ALA A 31 5.71 -5.05 28.02
C ALA A 31 6.33 -6.47 28.02
N ALA A 32 6.89 -6.92 29.14
CA ALA A 32 7.41 -8.28 29.28
C ALA A 32 6.30 -9.33 29.30
N GLU A 33 5.15 -9.04 29.94
CA GLU A 33 3.97 -9.92 29.92
C GLU A 33 3.33 -10.02 28.52
N GLU A 34 3.27 -8.91 27.76
CA GLU A 34 2.78 -8.91 26.38
C GLU A 34 3.69 -9.71 25.42
N VAL A 35 5.01 -9.64 25.61
CA VAL A 35 5.98 -10.43 24.82
C VAL A 35 5.86 -11.92 25.14
N ALA A 36 5.69 -12.28 26.41
CA ALA A 36 5.47 -13.67 26.81
C ALA A 36 4.16 -14.25 26.25
N ALA A 37 3.08 -13.46 26.22
CA ALA A 37 1.81 -13.86 25.60
C ALA A 37 1.94 -14.03 24.07
N ALA A 38 2.71 -13.17 23.40
CA ALA A 38 2.95 -13.26 21.96
C ALA A 38 3.77 -14.52 21.58
N GLU A 39 4.75 -14.91 22.41
CA GLU A 39 5.54 -16.14 22.20
C GLU A 39 4.71 -17.41 22.41
N GLU A 40 3.75 -17.41 23.35
CA GLU A 40 2.85 -18.53 23.60
C GLU A 40 1.85 -18.74 22.44
N VAL A 41 1.36 -17.64 21.84
CA VAL A 41 0.51 -17.67 20.64
C VAL A 41 1.27 -18.14 19.40
N ALA A 42 2.53 -17.72 19.23
CA ALA A 42 3.40 -18.20 18.15
C ALA A 42 3.71 -19.71 18.28
N ALA A 43 3.88 -20.21 19.50
CA ALA A 43 4.07 -21.63 19.77
C ALA A 43 2.79 -22.48 19.56
N ALA A 44 1.60 -21.88 19.72
CA ALA A 44 0.32 -22.53 19.44
C ALA A 44 0.05 -22.64 17.92
N ALA A 45 0.42 -21.62 17.14
CA ALA A 45 0.31 -21.63 15.67
C ALA A 45 1.16 -22.73 15.01
N ALA A 46 2.28 -23.12 15.63
CA ALA A 46 3.17 -24.16 15.13
C ALA A 46 2.69 -25.62 15.36
N LYS A 47 1.58 -25.84 16.09
CA LYS A 47 1.11 -27.18 16.49
C LYS A 47 -0.19 -27.66 15.82
N VAL A 48 -0.69 -26.97 14.80
CA VAL A 48 -1.88 -27.41 14.04
C VAL A 48 -1.56 -28.70 13.27
N PRO A 49 -2.21 -29.84 13.56
CA PRO A 49 -1.94 -31.08 12.84
C PRO A 49 -2.52 -31.02 11.43
N VAL A 50 -1.73 -31.44 10.43
CA VAL A 50 -2.18 -31.67 9.05
C VAL A 50 -3.25 -32.75 9.06
N ALA A 51 -4.51 -32.36 8.82
CA ALA A 51 -5.64 -33.28 8.75
C ALA A 51 -5.81 -33.83 7.32
N VAL A 52 -5.97 -35.14 7.25
CA VAL A 52 -6.13 -35.95 6.03
C VAL A 52 -7.39 -35.56 5.27
N ALA A 53 -7.23 -35.32 3.97
CA ALA A 53 -8.31 -35.06 3.03
C ALA A 53 -9.30 -36.24 2.98
N VAL A 54 -10.56 -35.99 3.36
CA VAL A 54 -11.67 -36.90 3.07
C VAL A 54 -12.42 -36.33 1.88
N SER A 55 -12.29 -36.99 0.73
CA SER A 55 -13.14 -36.72 -0.43
C SER A 55 -14.57 -37.14 -0.12
N VAL A 56 -15.48 -36.17 -0.01
CA VAL A 56 -16.92 -36.44 0.05
C VAL A 56 -17.48 -36.34 -1.36
N THR A 57 -17.54 -37.48 -2.05
CA THR A 57 -18.48 -37.68 -3.15
C THR A 57 -19.62 -38.54 -2.64
N SER A 58 -20.72 -37.90 -2.24
CA SER A 58 -22.02 -38.58 -2.12
C SER A 58 -23.13 -37.53 -2.21
N ALA A 59 -24.13 -37.82 -3.05
CA ALA A 59 -25.29 -36.99 -3.29
C ALA A 59 -25.99 -36.61 -1.97
N MET A 60 -26.12 -35.29 -1.73
CA MET A 60 -26.86 -34.70 -0.62
C MET A 60 -28.33 -34.48 -1.04
N PRO A 61 -29.32 -34.70 -0.14
CA PRO A 61 -30.71 -34.36 -0.41
C PRO A 61 -30.87 -32.84 -0.51
N ALA A 62 -31.91 -32.38 -1.21
CA ALA A 62 -32.19 -30.95 -1.41
C ALA A 62 -32.52 -30.24 -0.07
N LEU A 63 -31.49 -29.68 0.57
CA LEU A 63 -31.60 -28.81 1.74
C LEU A 63 -32.13 -27.44 1.31
N SER A 64 -32.97 -26.82 2.15
CA SER A 64 -33.39 -25.43 1.93
C SER A 64 -32.24 -24.47 2.25
N VAL A 65 -32.18 -23.31 1.60
CA VAL A 65 -31.13 -22.29 1.85
C VAL A 65 -31.01 -21.94 3.34
N THR A 66 -32.13 -21.99 4.08
CA THR A 66 -32.21 -21.81 5.54
C THR A 66 -31.39 -22.87 6.29
N SER A 67 -31.57 -24.16 5.98
CA SER A 67 -30.81 -25.24 6.63
C SER A 67 -29.31 -25.21 6.30
N VAL A 68 -28.93 -24.65 5.15
CA VAL A 68 -27.51 -24.55 4.73
C VAL A 68 -26.76 -23.51 5.57
N PHE A 69 -27.36 -22.35 5.86
CA PHE A 69 -26.69 -21.33 6.66
C PHE A 69 -26.63 -21.69 8.16
N GLU A 70 -27.65 -22.36 8.70
CA GLU A 70 -27.63 -22.89 10.08
C GLU A 70 -26.47 -23.85 10.29
N ASP A 71 -26.31 -24.81 9.38
CA ASP A 71 -25.20 -25.76 9.42
C ASP A 71 -23.85 -25.04 9.24
N PHE A 72 -23.78 -24.04 8.36
CA PHE A 72 -22.58 -23.22 8.14
C PHE A 72 -22.11 -22.52 9.41
N VAL A 73 -23.01 -21.82 10.11
CA VAL A 73 -22.68 -21.14 11.37
C VAL A 73 -22.33 -22.14 12.46
N ARG A 74 -23.06 -23.25 12.55
CA ARG A 74 -22.76 -24.32 13.52
C ARG A 74 -21.37 -24.92 13.32
N VAL A 75 -20.91 -25.09 12.08
CA VAL A 75 -19.55 -25.56 11.78
C VAL A 75 -18.50 -24.52 12.16
N ALA A 76 -18.74 -23.24 11.83
CA ALA A 76 -17.80 -22.17 12.12
C ALA A 76 -17.65 -21.92 13.63
N THR A 77 -18.76 -21.76 14.35
CA THR A 77 -18.75 -21.24 15.73
C THR A 77 -19.12 -22.28 16.78
N GLY A 78 -19.83 -23.35 16.40
CA GLY A 78 -20.47 -24.28 17.34
C GLY A 78 -21.85 -23.81 17.84
N HIS A 79 -22.29 -22.61 17.46
CA HIS A 79 -23.55 -22.01 17.89
C HIS A 79 -24.61 -22.04 16.78
N GLN A 80 -25.85 -21.74 17.14
CA GLN A 80 -26.96 -21.54 16.19
C GLN A 80 -27.03 -20.06 15.77
N PRO A 81 -27.30 -19.75 14.50
CA PRO A 81 -27.45 -18.36 14.08
C PRO A 81 -28.71 -17.73 14.67
N SER A 82 -28.64 -16.43 14.93
CA SER A 82 -29.79 -15.62 15.28
C SER A 82 -30.72 -15.41 14.08
N ALA A 83 -31.99 -15.08 14.34
CA ALA A 83 -32.93 -14.72 13.26
C ALA A 83 -32.46 -13.50 12.44
N ALA A 84 -31.66 -12.60 13.03
CA ALA A 84 -31.04 -11.49 12.31
C ALA A 84 -29.96 -11.97 11.34
N GLN A 85 -29.04 -12.85 11.79
CA GLN A 85 -28.03 -13.45 10.92
C GLN A 85 -28.66 -14.21 9.75
N MET A 86 -29.74 -14.96 9.99
CA MET A 86 -30.48 -15.67 8.95
C MET A 86 -31.00 -14.72 7.85
N ARG A 87 -31.54 -13.55 8.23
CA ARG A 87 -31.98 -12.53 7.27
C ARG A 87 -30.81 -11.93 6.50
N LEU A 88 -29.72 -11.58 7.19
CA LEU A 88 -28.53 -11.02 6.53
C LEU A 88 -27.92 -12.00 5.53
N ALA A 89 -27.94 -13.31 5.81
CA ALA A 89 -27.45 -14.33 4.89
C ALA A 89 -28.36 -14.47 3.66
N ALA A 90 -29.68 -14.30 3.82
CA ALA A 90 -30.65 -14.37 2.73
C ALA A 90 -30.66 -13.11 1.85
N ASP A 91 -30.62 -11.92 2.47
CA ASP A 91 -30.88 -10.65 1.79
C ASP A 91 -29.59 -9.88 1.46
N GLY A 92 -28.49 -10.17 2.19
CA GLY A 92 -27.26 -9.39 2.16
C GLY A 92 -27.18 -8.37 3.28
N LEU A 93 -26.02 -7.75 3.43
CA LEU A 93 -25.80 -6.71 4.43
C LEU A 93 -26.45 -5.39 3.99
N PRO A 94 -27.38 -4.83 4.77
CA PRO A 94 -28.00 -3.53 4.49
C PRO A 94 -27.04 -2.39 4.83
N GLU A 95 -27.47 -1.15 4.58
CA GLU A 95 -26.70 0.04 4.96
C GLU A 95 -26.51 0.13 6.49
N VAL A 96 -27.53 -0.22 7.28
CA VAL A 96 -27.48 -0.21 8.74
C VAL A 96 -27.94 -1.54 9.29
N VAL A 97 -27.11 -2.14 10.16
CA VAL A 97 -27.50 -3.28 10.99
C VAL A 97 -27.70 -2.76 12.40
N GLU A 98 -28.96 -2.71 12.84
CA GLU A 98 -29.29 -2.35 14.20
C GLU A 98 -28.83 -3.46 15.17
N ILE A 99 -28.01 -3.08 16.14
CA ILE A 99 -27.54 -3.95 17.22
C ILE A 99 -28.01 -3.41 18.56
N ALA A 100 -28.12 -4.27 19.56
CA ALA A 100 -28.47 -3.83 20.90
C ALA A 100 -27.31 -3.07 21.55
N ALA A 101 -27.62 -2.08 22.38
CA ALA A 101 -26.61 -1.43 23.20
C ALA A 101 -25.92 -2.47 24.09
N GLY A 102 -24.59 -2.52 24.05
CA GLY A 102 -23.80 -3.49 24.82
C GLY A 102 -23.68 -4.89 24.18
N THR A 103 -24.13 -5.11 22.93
CA THR A 103 -23.80 -6.31 22.16
C THR A 103 -22.28 -6.57 22.23
N ALA A 104 -21.88 -7.82 22.44
CA ALA A 104 -20.46 -8.16 22.54
C ALA A 104 -19.75 -7.94 21.19
N GLY A 105 -18.46 -7.58 21.22
CA GLY A 105 -17.65 -7.48 20.00
C GLY A 105 -17.64 -8.81 19.23
N GLU A 106 -17.70 -9.92 19.96
CA GLU A 106 -17.75 -11.23 19.33
C GLU A 106 -18.98 -11.42 18.45
N GLU A 107 -20.15 -11.13 19.01
CA GLU A 107 -21.44 -11.22 18.35
C GLU A 107 -21.55 -10.26 17.15
N ARG A 108 -20.92 -9.07 17.23
CA ARG A 108 -20.87 -8.12 16.11
C ARG A 108 -20.10 -8.68 14.92
N VAL A 109 -18.94 -9.29 15.15
CA VAL A 109 -18.13 -9.91 14.08
C VAL A 109 -18.90 -11.06 13.44
N GLU A 110 -19.50 -11.95 14.24
CA GLU A 110 -20.33 -13.05 13.73
C GLU A 110 -21.53 -12.55 12.93
N THR A 111 -22.16 -11.47 13.36
CA THR A 111 -23.34 -10.88 12.71
C THR A 111 -23.05 -10.37 11.30
N ALA A 112 -21.84 -9.90 11.03
CA ALA A 112 -21.49 -9.35 9.72
C ALA A 112 -20.71 -10.33 8.84
N VAL A 113 -19.69 -10.98 9.40
CA VAL A 113 -18.73 -11.79 8.62
C VAL A 113 -19.36 -13.07 8.11
N LEU A 114 -20.06 -13.83 8.96
CA LEU A 114 -20.60 -15.14 8.57
C LEU A 114 -21.70 -15.04 7.49
N PRO A 115 -22.67 -14.10 7.57
CA PRO A 115 -23.61 -13.87 6.48
C PRO A 115 -22.93 -13.47 5.16
N TRP A 116 -21.96 -12.56 5.20
CA TRP A 116 -21.21 -12.18 3.99
C TRP A 116 -20.47 -13.38 3.40
N LEU A 117 -19.75 -14.13 4.24
CA LEU A 117 -18.93 -15.27 3.82
C LEU A 117 -19.79 -16.38 3.20
N HIS A 118 -20.90 -16.73 3.85
CA HIS A 118 -21.85 -17.72 3.31
C HIS A 118 -22.42 -17.27 1.97
N ARG A 119 -22.81 -15.99 1.83
CA ARG A 119 -23.30 -15.49 0.55
C ARG A 119 -22.26 -15.52 -0.54
N ARG A 120 -21.03 -15.11 -0.19
CA ARG A 120 -19.92 -15.05 -1.12
C ARG A 120 -19.50 -16.43 -1.63
N MET A 121 -19.52 -17.43 -0.76
CA MET A 121 -19.01 -18.77 -1.08
C MET A 121 -20.10 -19.78 -1.46
N VAL A 122 -21.35 -19.54 -1.08
CA VAL A 122 -22.41 -20.56 -1.19
C VAL A 122 -23.66 -20.03 -1.91
N SER A 123 -24.33 -19.00 -1.39
CA SER A 123 -25.71 -18.73 -1.81
C SER A 123 -25.86 -17.68 -2.91
N ALA A 124 -24.95 -16.72 -3.03
CA ALA A 124 -25.07 -15.59 -3.95
C ALA A 124 -23.71 -14.98 -4.36
N PRO A 125 -22.77 -15.76 -4.92
CA PRO A 125 -21.39 -15.34 -5.19
C PRO A 125 -21.32 -14.11 -6.12
N GLU A 126 -22.10 -14.09 -7.20
CA GLU A 126 -22.11 -13.00 -8.18
C GLU A 126 -22.76 -11.71 -7.66
N ALA A 127 -23.67 -11.82 -6.70
CA ALA A 127 -24.34 -10.66 -6.09
C ALA A 127 -23.61 -10.12 -4.85
N THR A 128 -22.56 -10.81 -4.41
CA THR A 128 -21.83 -10.49 -3.18
C THR A 128 -20.42 -9.99 -3.52
N PRO A 129 -20.05 -8.78 -3.08
CA PRO A 129 -18.72 -8.22 -3.34
C PRO A 129 -17.60 -9.19 -2.96
N ARG A 130 -16.54 -9.25 -3.79
CA ARG A 130 -15.41 -10.20 -3.63
C ARG A 130 -14.66 -9.98 -2.32
N ARG A 131 -14.64 -8.74 -1.85
CA ARG A 131 -13.87 -8.35 -0.66
C ARG A 131 -14.78 -7.84 0.45
N LEU A 132 -14.55 -8.33 1.67
CA LEU A 132 -15.06 -7.75 2.90
C LEU A 132 -13.96 -6.88 3.52
N VAL A 133 -14.31 -5.66 3.93
CA VAL A 133 -13.45 -4.80 4.75
C VAL A 133 -14.13 -4.63 6.09
N TYR A 134 -13.59 -5.29 7.11
CA TYR A 134 -14.09 -5.25 8.46
C TYR A 134 -13.29 -4.25 9.30
N VAL A 135 -13.95 -3.15 9.69
CA VAL A 135 -13.36 -2.04 10.42
C VAL A 135 -13.65 -2.21 11.91
N VAL A 136 -12.61 -2.55 12.66
CA VAL A 136 -12.63 -2.62 14.12
C VAL A 136 -12.48 -1.19 14.68
N PRO A 137 -13.15 -0.82 15.79
CA PRO A 137 -13.02 0.52 16.37
C PRO A 137 -11.57 0.88 16.74
N MET A 138 -11.30 2.18 16.88
CA MET A 138 -10.01 2.64 17.42
C MET A 138 -9.74 1.98 18.78
N HIS A 139 -8.50 1.49 18.95
CA HIS A 139 -8.03 0.74 20.13
C HIS A 139 -8.83 -0.53 20.44
N GLY A 140 -9.53 -1.08 19.45
CA GLY A 140 -10.19 -2.38 19.54
C GLY A 140 -9.22 -3.54 19.29
N PRO A 141 -9.61 -4.78 19.64
CA PRO A 141 -8.74 -5.96 19.59
C PRO A 141 -8.65 -6.53 18.16
N VAL A 142 -7.98 -5.79 17.26
CA VAL A 142 -7.96 -6.11 15.83
C VAL A 142 -7.31 -7.46 15.54
N GLU A 143 -6.27 -7.84 16.30
CA GLU A 143 -5.59 -9.12 16.20
C GLU A 143 -6.48 -10.29 16.63
N GLU A 144 -7.28 -10.12 17.69
CA GLU A 144 -8.23 -11.15 18.14
C GLU A 144 -9.35 -11.36 17.13
N VAL A 145 -9.87 -10.27 16.55
CA VAL A 145 -10.86 -10.33 15.46
C VAL A 145 -10.28 -11.07 14.26
N PHE A 146 -9.05 -10.74 13.87
CA PHE A 146 -8.35 -11.42 12.77
C PHE A 146 -8.17 -12.92 13.06
N ALA A 147 -7.64 -13.30 14.22
CA ALA A 147 -7.42 -14.69 14.61
C ALA A 147 -8.72 -15.50 14.57
N ARG A 148 -9.80 -14.94 15.11
CA ARG A 148 -11.11 -15.58 15.15
C ARG A 148 -11.72 -15.82 13.77
N ILE A 149 -11.62 -14.86 12.85
CA ILE A 149 -12.05 -15.08 11.47
C ILE A 149 -11.21 -16.19 10.82
N GLY A 150 -9.91 -16.24 11.10
CA GLY A 150 -9.02 -17.31 10.65
C GLY A 150 -9.46 -18.70 11.13
N GLU A 151 -9.85 -18.82 12.40
CA GLU A 151 -10.39 -20.06 12.95
C GLU A 151 -11.67 -20.51 12.23
N TRP A 152 -12.57 -19.59 11.94
CA TRP A 152 -13.80 -19.91 11.19
C TRP A 152 -13.49 -20.38 9.78
N LEU A 153 -12.60 -19.69 9.07
CA LEU A 153 -12.16 -20.11 7.73
C LEU A 153 -11.54 -21.52 7.77
N ALA A 154 -10.71 -21.83 8.77
CA ALA A 154 -10.13 -23.16 8.93
C ALA A 154 -11.19 -24.24 9.19
N ARG A 155 -12.14 -23.99 10.11
CA ARG A 155 -13.23 -24.94 10.43
C ARG A 155 -14.18 -25.19 9.25
N LEU A 156 -14.39 -24.17 8.43
CA LEU A 156 -15.20 -24.25 7.22
C LEU A 156 -14.45 -24.85 6.02
N GLY A 157 -13.13 -25.04 6.11
CA GLY A 157 -12.30 -25.50 5.00
C GLY A 157 -12.09 -24.45 3.91
N LEU A 158 -12.20 -23.16 4.23
CA LEU A 158 -12.14 -22.02 3.30
C LEU A 158 -10.82 -21.22 3.38
N ALA A 159 -9.85 -21.67 4.17
CA ALA A 159 -8.60 -20.93 4.41
C ALA A 159 -7.76 -20.71 3.14
N GLU A 160 -7.86 -21.60 2.15
CA GLU A 160 -7.18 -21.47 0.86
C GLU A 160 -8.01 -20.71 -0.19
N ASP A 161 -9.33 -20.59 0.01
CA ASP A 161 -10.26 -19.98 -0.95
C ASP A 161 -10.55 -18.50 -0.66
N VAL A 162 -10.29 -18.06 0.58
CA VAL A 162 -10.55 -16.70 1.05
C VAL A 162 -9.31 -16.13 1.73
N GLY A 163 -8.66 -15.17 1.08
CA GLY A 163 -7.51 -14.47 1.64
C GLY A 163 -7.90 -13.66 2.88
N LEU A 164 -7.31 -13.95 4.03
CA LEU A 164 -7.51 -13.20 5.26
C LEU A 164 -6.29 -12.33 5.56
N HIS A 165 -6.51 -11.02 5.68
CA HIS A 165 -5.41 -10.06 5.79
C HIS A 165 -5.64 -9.03 6.88
N LEU A 166 -4.67 -8.93 7.79
CA LEU A 166 -4.58 -7.84 8.75
C LEU A 166 -3.94 -6.63 8.08
N VAL A 167 -4.67 -5.51 8.06
CA VAL A 167 -4.15 -4.24 7.54
C VAL A 167 -3.49 -3.50 8.69
N ALA A 168 -2.19 -3.75 8.87
CA ALA A 168 -1.34 -3.11 9.86
C ALA A 168 -0.26 -2.26 9.18
N GLY A 169 -0.48 -0.94 9.12
CA GLY A 169 0.54 0.04 8.72
C GLY A 169 1.24 -0.17 7.36
N ALA A 170 2.54 0.18 7.28
CA ALA A 170 3.38 0.08 6.07
C ALA A 170 4.01 -1.30 5.86
N ALA A 171 3.53 -2.32 6.56
CA ALA A 171 4.05 -3.68 6.41
C ALA A 171 3.99 -4.12 4.93
N PRO A 172 5.12 -4.38 4.27
CA PRO A 172 5.11 -5.07 3.00
C PRO A 172 4.61 -6.49 3.26
N GLY A 173 3.60 -6.96 2.54
CA GLY A 173 3.36 -8.40 2.42
C GLY A 173 2.04 -8.96 2.90
N SER A 174 1.00 -8.17 3.17
CA SER A 174 -0.33 -8.78 3.27
C SER A 174 -0.79 -9.37 1.92
N GLY A 175 -0.19 -8.97 0.78
CA GLY A 175 -0.36 -9.64 -0.51
C GLY A 175 -1.74 -9.48 -1.16
N TRP A 176 -2.70 -8.93 -0.42
CA TRP A 176 -4.10 -8.81 -0.79
C TRP A 176 -4.33 -8.01 -2.07
N GLN A 177 -3.41 -7.10 -2.43
CA GLN A 177 -3.48 -6.35 -3.67
C GLN A 177 -3.12 -7.16 -4.92
N ARG A 178 -2.40 -8.28 -4.78
CA ARG A 178 -1.88 -9.04 -5.93
C ARG A 178 -2.95 -9.86 -6.63
N ARG A 179 -4.03 -10.20 -5.92
CA ARG A 179 -5.12 -11.08 -6.36
C ARG A 179 -6.49 -10.40 -6.21
N PRO A 180 -6.81 -9.38 -7.02
CA PRO A 180 -8.09 -8.67 -6.95
C PRO A 180 -9.32 -9.50 -7.35
N GLU A 181 -9.14 -10.58 -8.10
CA GLU A 181 -10.17 -11.54 -8.52
C GLU A 181 -10.55 -12.56 -7.42
N GLU A 182 -9.66 -12.78 -6.46
CA GLU A 182 -9.88 -13.69 -5.33
C GLU A 182 -10.77 -13.06 -4.25
N SER A 183 -11.50 -13.93 -3.54
CA SER A 183 -12.29 -13.50 -2.38
C SER A 183 -11.36 -13.18 -1.21
N ALA A 184 -11.63 -12.11 -0.46
CA ALA A 184 -10.78 -11.74 0.65
C ALA A 184 -11.51 -11.01 1.79
N ILE A 185 -10.99 -11.14 3.01
CA ILE A 185 -11.40 -10.38 4.19
C ILE A 185 -10.21 -9.55 4.65
N LEU A 186 -10.39 -8.22 4.68
CA LEU A 186 -9.44 -7.28 5.26
C LEU A 186 -9.94 -6.85 6.62
N VAL A 187 -9.09 -6.94 7.65
CA VAL A 187 -9.40 -6.51 9.02
C VAL A 187 -8.44 -5.38 9.39
N GLY A 188 -8.94 -4.29 9.96
CA GLY A 188 -8.10 -3.15 10.31
C GLY A 188 -8.83 -2.06 11.08
N THR A 189 -8.09 -1.03 11.49
CA THR A 189 -8.63 0.16 12.15
C THR A 189 -9.14 1.20 11.14
N PRO A 190 -10.01 2.15 11.55
CA PRO A 190 -10.60 3.12 10.64
C PRO A 190 -9.55 4.00 9.98
N ASP A 191 -8.52 4.42 10.72
CA ASP A 191 -7.47 5.30 10.22
C ASP A 191 -6.66 4.65 9.08
N LEU A 192 -6.29 3.38 9.21
CA LEU A 192 -5.53 2.65 8.20
C LEU A 192 -6.37 2.32 6.97
N LEU A 193 -7.60 1.86 7.16
CA LEU A 193 -8.45 1.43 6.06
C LEU A 193 -9.03 2.64 5.30
N LEU A 194 -9.59 3.64 5.99
CA LEU A 194 -10.17 4.81 5.34
C LEU A 194 -9.09 5.68 4.69
N SER A 195 -7.89 5.83 5.28
CA SER A 195 -6.83 6.60 4.64
C SER A 195 -6.43 6.00 3.27
N LYS A 196 -6.38 4.67 3.19
CA LYS A 196 -6.14 3.93 1.93
C LYS A 196 -7.29 4.11 0.95
N ALA A 197 -8.53 4.08 1.44
CA ALA A 197 -9.73 4.37 0.65
C ALA A 197 -9.83 5.84 0.18
N LEU A 198 -8.95 6.73 0.69
CA LEU A 198 -8.85 8.16 0.35
C LEU A 198 -7.55 8.53 -0.37
N MET A 199 -6.84 7.57 -0.98
CA MET A 199 -5.63 7.81 -1.78
C MET A 199 -4.45 8.37 -0.97
N ARG A 200 -4.52 8.26 0.36
CA ARG A 200 -3.47 8.69 1.32
C ARG A 200 -3.22 7.61 2.35
N GLY A 201 -3.15 6.36 1.89
CA GLY A 201 -2.96 5.21 2.76
C GLY A 201 -1.83 5.40 3.74
N PHE A 202 -2.12 5.38 5.03
CA PHE A 202 -1.08 5.39 6.05
C PHE A 202 -0.22 4.14 5.86
N GLY A 203 1.08 4.37 5.67
CA GLY A 203 2.05 3.36 5.30
C GLY A 203 2.02 2.87 3.84
N ASP A 204 1.17 3.40 2.97
CA ASP A 204 1.29 3.11 1.54
C ASP A 204 2.45 3.91 0.93
N SER A 205 3.21 3.25 0.04
CA SER A 205 4.08 3.98 -0.88
C SER A 205 3.22 4.73 -1.89
N ALA A 206 3.78 5.77 -2.52
CA ALA A 206 3.12 6.48 -3.62
C ALA A 206 2.70 5.54 -4.76
N GLN A 207 3.42 4.43 -4.94
CA GLN A 207 3.13 3.42 -5.96
C GLN A 207 1.95 2.52 -5.59
N ASN A 208 1.71 2.30 -4.29
CA ASN A 208 0.66 1.42 -3.79
C ASN A 208 -0.62 2.17 -3.43
N ALA A 209 -0.56 3.47 -3.15
CA ALA A 209 -1.74 4.26 -2.80
C ALA A 209 -2.89 4.14 -3.84
N PRO A 210 -2.64 4.22 -5.16
CA PRO A 210 -3.70 4.03 -6.16
C PRO A 210 -4.25 2.61 -6.19
N VAL A 211 -3.39 1.61 -5.98
CA VAL A 211 -3.77 0.20 -5.90
C VAL A 211 -4.71 -0.04 -4.72
N SER A 212 -4.32 0.42 -3.53
CA SER A 212 -5.16 0.30 -2.35
C SER A 212 -6.49 1.03 -2.53
N PHE A 213 -6.45 2.27 -3.04
CA PHE A 213 -7.65 3.07 -3.30
C PHE A 213 -8.59 2.40 -4.31
N GLY A 214 -8.05 1.87 -5.41
CA GLY A 214 -8.81 1.18 -6.44
C GLY A 214 -9.54 -0.04 -5.89
N LEU A 215 -8.86 -0.89 -5.12
CA LEU A 215 -9.45 -2.11 -4.56
C LEU A 215 -10.38 -1.87 -3.37
N LEU A 216 -10.16 -0.81 -2.60
CA LEU A 216 -10.99 -0.45 -1.45
C LEU A 216 -12.24 0.35 -1.81
N ASN A 217 -12.42 0.71 -3.09
CA ASN A 217 -13.59 1.41 -3.59
C ASN A 217 -14.35 0.69 -4.71
N ASN A 218 -13.88 -0.49 -5.16
CA ASN A 218 -14.51 -1.25 -6.24
C ASN A 218 -14.66 -2.71 -5.85
N GLY A 219 -15.88 -3.26 -5.94
CA GLY A 219 -16.14 -4.68 -5.67
C GLY A 219 -15.98 -5.08 -4.20
N VAL A 220 -16.36 -4.19 -3.28
CA VAL A 220 -16.08 -4.29 -1.84
C VAL A 220 -17.33 -4.09 -0.98
N GLN A 221 -17.43 -4.85 0.10
CA GLN A 221 -18.38 -4.63 1.18
C GLN A 221 -17.60 -4.12 2.41
N TRP A 222 -17.86 -2.88 2.81
CA TRP A 222 -17.37 -2.33 4.07
C TRP A 222 -18.32 -2.66 5.20
N VAL A 223 -17.77 -2.99 6.36
CA VAL A 223 -18.49 -3.17 7.62
C VAL A 223 -17.77 -2.37 8.69
N PHE A 224 -18.45 -1.38 9.26
CA PHE A 224 -17.97 -0.65 10.42
C PHE A 224 -18.62 -1.23 11.67
N GLU A 225 -17.81 -1.82 12.55
CA GLU A 225 -18.29 -2.58 13.70
C GLU A 225 -19.12 -1.75 14.69
N ASP A 226 -18.72 -0.50 14.94
CA ASP A 226 -19.41 0.37 15.88
C ASP A 226 -19.37 1.81 15.40
N ALA A 227 -20.49 2.28 14.86
CA ALA A 227 -20.64 3.64 14.36
C ALA A 227 -20.32 4.73 15.40
N ARG A 228 -20.56 4.50 16.70
CA ARG A 228 -20.29 5.51 17.74
C ARG A 228 -18.80 5.74 17.97
N ARG A 229 -17.98 4.72 17.72
CA ARG A 229 -16.54 4.73 18.02
C ARG A 229 -15.67 5.05 16.81
N LEU A 230 -16.26 5.52 15.71
CA LEU A 230 -15.52 5.90 14.50
C LEU A 230 -14.99 7.33 14.52
N GLY A 231 -15.45 8.18 15.45
CA GLY A 231 -15.06 9.60 15.48
C GLY A 231 -15.31 10.28 14.12
N PRO A 232 -14.33 11.04 13.59
CA PRO A 232 -14.41 11.62 12.24
C PRO A 232 -14.66 10.60 11.11
N GLY A 233 -14.20 9.36 11.29
CA GLY A 233 -14.37 8.28 10.32
C GLY A 233 -15.83 7.93 10.03
N LEU A 234 -16.78 8.23 10.93
CA LEU A 234 -18.21 8.02 10.68
C LEU A 234 -18.67 8.90 9.51
N ALA A 235 -18.45 10.20 9.59
CA ALA A 235 -18.85 11.13 8.56
C ALA A 235 -18.14 10.86 7.23
N THR A 236 -16.84 10.59 7.30
CA THR A 236 -16.04 10.25 6.12
C THR A 236 -16.52 8.98 5.44
N SER A 237 -16.86 7.92 6.17
CA SER A 237 -17.37 6.68 5.58
C SER A 237 -18.74 6.86 4.94
N VAL A 238 -19.63 7.66 5.56
CA VAL A 238 -20.96 7.99 5.00
C VAL A 238 -20.82 8.81 3.72
N GLU A 239 -19.99 9.85 3.73
CA GLU A 239 -19.75 10.68 2.55
C GLU A 239 -19.02 9.91 1.45
N LEU A 240 -18.09 9.03 1.79
CA LEU A 240 -17.43 8.16 0.81
C LEU A 240 -18.44 7.22 0.13
N GLN A 241 -19.39 6.64 0.87
CA GLN A 241 -20.47 5.85 0.27
C GLN A 241 -21.29 6.71 -0.71
N ARG A 242 -21.71 7.92 -0.29
CA ARG A 242 -22.45 8.85 -1.16
C ARG A 242 -21.67 9.21 -2.43
N LEU A 243 -20.36 9.43 -2.32
CA LEU A 243 -19.50 9.72 -3.46
C LEU A 243 -19.36 8.51 -4.38
N ARG A 244 -19.26 7.29 -3.85
CA ARG A 244 -19.25 6.06 -4.68
C ARG A 244 -20.55 5.88 -5.45
N ASP A 245 -21.69 6.19 -4.84
CA ASP A 245 -22.99 6.14 -5.51
C ASP A 245 -23.13 7.24 -6.57
N LEU A 246 -22.63 8.45 -6.29
CA LEU A 246 -22.69 9.60 -7.19
C LEU A 246 -21.74 9.48 -8.40
N LEU A 247 -20.50 9.09 -8.17
CA LEU A 247 -19.43 9.06 -9.19
C LEU A 247 -19.32 7.69 -9.87
N GLY A 248 -19.93 6.67 -9.27
CA GLY A 248 -19.92 5.30 -9.75
C GLY A 248 -18.59 4.57 -9.53
N THR A 249 -18.69 3.24 -9.51
CA THR A 249 -17.59 2.30 -9.30
C THR A 249 -17.62 1.22 -10.38
N ALA A 250 -16.50 0.53 -10.60
CA ALA A 250 -16.36 -0.54 -11.58
C ALA A 250 -17.15 -1.78 -11.17
N ALA A 251 -17.21 -2.07 -9.86
CA ALA A 251 -18.01 -3.14 -9.30
C ALA A 251 -18.66 -2.66 -7.99
N PRO A 252 -19.80 -3.23 -7.57
CA PRO A 252 -20.56 -2.73 -6.41
C PRO A 252 -19.69 -2.53 -5.17
N ALA A 253 -19.73 -1.32 -4.63
CA ALA A 253 -19.05 -0.95 -3.41
C ALA A 253 -20.06 -0.42 -2.39
N ARG A 254 -20.18 -1.10 -1.25
CA ARG A 254 -21.23 -0.86 -0.25
C ARG A 254 -20.61 -0.66 1.12
N SER A 255 -21.29 0.09 1.98
CA SER A 255 -20.97 0.25 3.38
C SER A 255 -22.12 -0.23 4.24
N THR A 256 -21.78 -0.91 5.34
CA THR A 256 -22.70 -1.34 6.37
C THR A 256 -22.19 -0.84 7.70
N TRP A 257 -23.03 -0.14 8.46
CA TRP A 257 -22.72 0.30 9.82
C TRP A 257 -23.49 -0.54 10.83
N LEU A 258 -22.76 -1.19 11.72
CA LEU A 258 -23.36 -1.78 12.91
C LEU A 258 -23.53 -0.66 13.93
N SER A 259 -24.75 -0.47 14.40
CA SER A 259 -25.07 0.65 15.28
C SER A 259 -26.26 0.34 16.19
N ASP A 260 -26.15 0.74 17.45
CA ASP A 260 -27.27 0.85 18.41
C ASP A 260 -27.90 2.25 18.40
N ALA A 261 -27.38 3.17 17.58
CA ALA A 261 -27.92 4.50 17.32
C ALA A 261 -27.83 4.87 15.83
N PRO A 262 -28.71 4.31 14.99
CA PRO A 262 -28.76 4.60 13.56
C PRO A 262 -28.86 6.10 13.21
N HIS A 263 -29.56 6.88 14.04
CA HIS A 263 -29.74 8.33 13.85
C HIS A 263 -28.42 9.12 13.77
N LEU A 264 -27.31 8.57 14.28
CA LEU A 264 -25.99 9.21 14.16
C LEU A 264 -25.55 9.35 12.70
N LEU A 265 -25.89 8.38 11.85
CA LEU A 265 -25.55 8.37 10.42
C LEU A 265 -26.23 9.52 9.66
N GLU A 266 -27.47 9.86 10.04
CA GLU A 266 -28.23 10.98 9.46
C GLU A 266 -27.57 12.32 9.78
N THR A 267 -27.02 12.45 11.00
CA THR A 267 -26.34 13.66 11.47
C THR A 267 -24.85 13.73 11.12
N ALA A 268 -24.23 12.62 10.70
CA ALA A 268 -22.79 12.52 10.47
C ALA A 268 -22.29 13.51 9.41
N GLY A 269 -23.09 13.80 8.37
CA GLY A 269 -22.71 14.73 7.30
C GLY A 269 -22.55 16.21 7.71
N ALA A 270 -22.85 16.56 8.96
CA ALA A 270 -22.68 17.92 9.49
C ALA A 270 -21.27 18.20 10.07
N THR A 271 -20.40 17.20 10.17
CA THR A 271 -19.06 17.38 10.75
C THR A 271 -18.08 18.05 9.76
N VAL A 272 -17.15 18.83 10.29
CA VAL A 272 -16.08 19.50 9.54
C VAL A 272 -14.71 19.02 10.07
N PRO A 273 -13.73 18.68 9.21
CA PRO A 273 -13.76 18.74 7.75
C PRO A 273 -14.66 17.67 7.12
N ARG A 274 -15.25 17.98 5.97
CA ARG A 274 -16.11 17.06 5.21
C ARG A 274 -15.36 16.54 3.99
N LEU A 275 -15.56 15.27 3.67
CA LEU A 275 -15.16 14.71 2.39
C LEU A 275 -16.22 15.06 1.34
N ASP A 276 -15.93 16.01 0.46
CA ASP A 276 -16.76 16.31 -0.72
C ASP A 276 -16.03 15.92 -2.02
N ARG A 277 -16.67 16.20 -3.17
CA ARG A 277 -16.11 15.87 -4.49
C ARG A 277 -14.79 16.59 -4.75
N ASP A 278 -14.65 17.83 -4.33
CA ASP A 278 -13.45 18.64 -4.56
C ASP A 278 -12.29 18.17 -3.67
N ALA A 279 -12.60 17.82 -2.42
CA ALA A 279 -11.65 17.18 -1.51
C ALA A 279 -11.17 15.84 -2.09
N LEU A 280 -12.08 14.97 -2.54
CA LEU A 280 -11.71 13.68 -3.15
C LEU A 280 -10.87 13.88 -4.41
N ARG A 281 -11.23 14.84 -5.27
CA ARG A 281 -10.47 15.20 -6.47
C ARG A 281 -9.07 15.70 -6.14
N THR A 282 -8.93 16.50 -5.09
CA THR A 282 -7.62 16.98 -4.61
C THR A 282 -6.79 15.81 -4.04
N LEU A 283 -7.42 14.92 -3.28
CA LEU A 283 -6.78 13.72 -2.75
C LEU A 283 -6.37 12.75 -3.86
N PHE A 284 -6.96 12.81 -5.05
CA PHE A 284 -6.54 11.98 -6.17
C PHE A 284 -5.09 12.27 -6.61
N ASP A 285 -4.63 13.52 -6.48
CA ASP A 285 -3.24 13.91 -6.73
C ASP A 285 -2.36 13.62 -5.51
N THR A 286 -1.59 12.53 -5.57
CA THR A 286 -0.69 12.10 -4.48
C THR A 286 0.57 12.94 -4.32
N THR A 287 0.82 13.91 -5.20
CA THR A 287 2.03 14.74 -5.16
C THR A 287 1.87 16.02 -4.35
N VAL A 288 0.63 16.41 -4.06
CA VAL A 288 0.29 17.61 -3.29
C VAL A 288 -0.44 17.16 -2.03
N GLU A 289 0.09 17.57 -0.87
CA GLU A 289 -0.68 17.46 0.37
C GLU A 289 -1.70 18.61 0.39
N PRO A 290 -3.01 18.32 0.46
CA PRO A 290 -4.04 19.36 0.43
C PRO A 290 -3.87 20.33 1.61
N SER A 291 -3.76 21.63 1.33
CA SER A 291 -3.78 22.64 2.39
C SER A 291 -5.12 22.59 3.14
N GLY A 292 -5.10 22.27 4.43
CA GLY A 292 -6.29 22.26 5.30
C GLY A 292 -7.10 20.95 5.32
N VAL A 293 -6.87 20.01 4.38
CA VAL A 293 -7.51 18.68 4.35
C VAL A 293 -6.45 17.62 4.55
N GLY A 294 -5.93 17.51 5.78
CA GLY A 294 -5.09 16.36 6.13
C GLY A 294 -5.99 15.14 6.29
N VAL A 295 -5.78 14.07 5.50
CA VAL A 295 -6.61 12.86 5.54
C VAL A 295 -6.76 12.30 6.95
N ALA A 296 -5.76 12.47 7.80
CA ALA A 296 -5.82 12.14 9.21
C ALA A 296 -7.04 12.74 9.94
N ARG A 297 -7.39 14.00 9.66
CA ARG A 297 -8.56 14.69 10.23
C ARG A 297 -9.89 14.13 9.74
N LEU A 298 -9.89 13.48 8.58
CA LEU A 298 -11.08 12.82 8.04
C LEU A 298 -11.27 11.43 8.63
N VAL A 299 -10.20 10.75 9.06
CA VAL A 299 -10.28 9.32 9.40
C VAL A 299 -10.25 9.03 10.90
N CYS A 300 -9.60 9.88 11.72
CA CYS A 300 -9.56 9.70 13.17
C CYS A 300 -9.28 11.01 13.93
N ASP A 301 -9.53 10.99 15.24
CA ASP A 301 -9.26 12.12 16.12
C ASP A 301 -7.76 12.41 16.23
N GLN A 302 -7.42 13.67 16.53
CA GLN A 302 -6.02 14.10 16.61
C GLN A 302 -5.23 13.35 17.70
N ALA A 303 -5.90 12.95 18.78
CA ALA A 303 -5.29 12.13 19.84
C ALA A 303 -4.85 10.74 19.35
N ASP A 304 -5.47 10.25 18.27
CA ASP A 304 -5.23 8.92 17.70
C ASP A 304 -4.24 8.96 16.52
N TRP A 305 -3.67 10.12 16.21
CA TRP A 305 -2.68 10.22 15.14
C TRP A 305 -1.42 9.47 15.53
N THR A 306 -1.05 8.50 14.68
CA THR A 306 0.13 7.67 14.88
C THR A 306 1.13 7.84 13.75
N VAL A 307 2.40 7.60 14.05
CA VAL A 307 3.47 7.37 13.08
C VAL A 307 3.93 5.93 13.19
N GLN A 308 4.73 5.47 12.23
CA GLN A 308 5.33 4.15 12.27
C GLN A 308 6.83 4.28 12.48
N ILE A 309 7.35 3.63 13.52
CA ILE A 309 8.77 3.64 13.85
C ILE A 309 9.31 2.22 13.70
N ALA A 310 10.35 2.08 12.88
CA ALA A 310 11.24 0.93 12.92
C ALA A 310 12.46 1.26 13.78
N ARG A 311 12.99 0.24 14.47
CA ARG A 311 14.23 0.33 15.24
C ARG A 311 15.27 -0.56 14.59
N ARG A 312 16.45 -0.03 14.30
CA ARG A 312 17.58 -0.82 13.77
C ARG A 312 18.91 -0.35 14.34
N ASN A 313 19.89 -1.23 14.27
CA ASN A 313 21.25 -0.96 14.68
C ASN A 313 22.17 -0.76 13.46
N TRP A 314 22.98 0.30 13.47
CA TRP A 314 24.00 0.62 12.45
C TRP A 314 25.11 1.47 13.07
N GLU A 315 26.32 1.49 12.49
CA GLU A 315 27.48 2.15 13.11
C GLU A 315 27.40 3.68 13.17
N SER A 316 26.76 4.33 12.20
CA SER A 316 26.61 5.79 12.19
C SER A 316 25.33 6.27 11.50
N THR A 317 25.21 6.05 10.20
CA THR A 317 24.05 6.42 9.38
C THR A 317 23.47 5.19 8.68
N PRO A 318 22.16 5.17 8.38
CA PRO A 318 21.61 4.21 7.44
C PRO A 318 22.38 4.25 6.11
N SER A 319 22.78 3.09 5.60
CA SER A 319 23.37 2.95 4.27
C SER A 319 22.32 3.12 3.15
N GLU A 320 22.75 3.48 1.93
CA GLU A 320 21.85 3.51 0.77
C GLU A 320 21.30 2.11 0.41
N GLU A 321 22.09 1.08 0.73
CA GLU A 321 21.78 -0.34 0.54
C GLU A 321 20.93 -0.92 1.67
N GLU A 322 20.48 -0.09 2.63
CA GLU A 322 19.67 -0.57 3.74
C GLU A 322 18.46 -1.38 3.25
N PRO A 323 18.26 -2.61 3.79
CA PRO A 323 17.13 -3.43 3.45
C PRO A 323 15.82 -2.66 3.65
N ARG A 324 14.80 -2.95 2.83
CA ARG A 324 13.48 -2.38 3.03
C ARG A 324 12.96 -2.71 4.43
N LEU A 325 12.26 -1.77 5.04
CA LEU A 325 11.60 -1.96 6.34
C LEU A 325 10.59 -3.09 6.22
N ARG A 326 10.64 -4.03 7.17
CA ARG A 326 9.68 -5.13 7.25
C ARG A 326 8.50 -4.73 8.15
N GLY A 327 7.36 -5.38 7.95
CA GLY A 327 6.15 -5.06 8.70
C GLY A 327 6.25 -5.33 10.19
N ASP A 328 6.89 -6.43 10.54
CA ASP A 328 7.19 -6.86 11.91
C ASP A 328 8.19 -5.95 12.62
N GLU A 329 8.96 -5.14 11.90
CA GLU A 329 9.84 -4.10 12.49
C GLU A 329 9.07 -2.82 12.87
N LEU A 330 7.91 -2.57 12.24
CA LEU A 330 7.19 -1.32 12.40
C LEU A 330 6.28 -1.36 13.62
N ARG A 331 6.39 -0.34 14.46
CA ARG A 331 5.49 -0.11 15.59
C ARG A 331 4.78 1.21 15.44
N ARG A 332 3.49 1.23 15.76
CA ARG A 332 2.70 2.46 15.81
C ARG A 332 3.00 3.18 17.11
N VAL A 333 3.32 4.46 17.01
CA VAL A 333 3.60 5.33 18.16
C VAL A 333 2.76 6.60 18.01
N PRO A 334 2.15 7.12 19.09
CA PRO A 334 1.43 8.39 19.04
C PRO A 334 2.33 9.51 18.49
N LEU A 335 1.79 10.28 17.54
CA LEU A 335 2.51 11.37 16.88
C LEU A 335 2.93 12.47 17.88
N ALA A 336 2.13 12.69 18.93
CA ALA A 336 2.46 13.63 19.99
C ALA A 336 3.75 13.25 20.72
N ASP A 337 3.92 11.98 21.06
CA ASP A 337 5.09 11.47 21.76
C ASP A 337 6.34 11.61 20.90
N VAL A 338 6.25 11.31 19.61
CA VAL A 338 7.38 11.44 18.68
C VAL A 338 7.80 12.89 18.49
N ARG A 339 6.84 13.84 18.51
CA ARG A 339 7.15 15.28 18.51
C ARG A 339 7.87 15.70 19.78
N GLN A 340 7.45 15.18 20.93
CA GLN A 340 8.14 15.44 22.20
C GLN A 340 9.55 14.87 22.19
N MET A 341 9.72 13.63 21.71
CA MET A 341 11.03 12.98 21.56
C MET A 341 11.96 13.79 20.65
N LEU A 342 11.47 14.25 19.50
CA LEU A 342 12.26 15.11 18.59
C LEU A 342 12.66 16.42 19.27
N GLY A 343 11.74 17.06 20.01
CA GLY A 343 12.00 18.28 20.78
C GLY A 343 13.00 18.08 21.93
N ALA A 344 13.06 16.87 22.50
CA ALA A 344 14.03 16.47 23.51
C ALA A 344 15.41 16.09 22.93
N GLY A 345 15.60 16.21 21.61
CA GLY A 345 16.88 15.95 20.94
C GLY A 345 17.05 14.52 20.42
N MET A 346 16.00 13.68 20.45
CA MET A 346 16.04 12.36 19.81
C MET A 346 16.01 12.51 18.28
N TRP A 347 16.86 11.77 17.58
CA TRP A 347 16.93 11.83 16.12
C TRP A 347 16.21 10.64 15.48
N PHE A 348 15.44 10.95 14.44
CA PHE A 348 14.82 9.97 13.56
C PHE A 348 15.34 10.15 12.14
N TRP A 349 15.39 9.06 11.40
CA TRP A 349 15.71 9.03 9.98
C TRP A 349 14.45 8.84 9.17
N ILE A 350 14.38 9.53 8.04
CA ILE A 350 13.35 9.37 7.04
C ILE A 350 14.01 9.12 5.69
N ARG A 351 13.42 8.22 4.90
CA ARG A 351 13.82 7.99 3.52
C ARG A 351 13.01 8.93 2.64
N ASP A 352 13.69 9.85 1.96
CA ASP A 352 13.03 10.84 1.12
C ASP A 352 12.26 10.15 -0.02
N ARG A 353 11.05 10.62 -0.29
CA ARG A 353 10.16 9.98 -1.27
C ARG A 353 10.59 10.24 -2.72
N LEU A 354 11.39 11.28 -2.97
CA LEU A 354 11.79 11.69 -4.31
C LEU A 354 13.03 10.96 -4.80
N ASP A 355 14.12 11.02 -4.03
CA ASP A 355 15.41 10.40 -4.38
C ASP A 355 15.69 9.09 -3.62
N GLY A 356 14.95 8.78 -2.55
CA GLY A 356 15.19 7.60 -1.74
C GLY A 356 16.38 7.73 -0.80
N ALA A 357 16.96 8.93 -0.64
CA ALA A 357 18.08 9.20 0.25
C ALA A 357 17.63 9.22 1.72
N TRP A 358 18.53 8.79 2.60
CA TRP A 358 18.32 8.92 4.04
C TRP A 358 18.68 10.32 4.51
N ARG A 359 17.79 10.93 5.27
CA ARG A 359 18.05 12.20 5.97
C ARG A 359 17.42 12.20 7.35
N HIS A 360 17.87 13.12 8.19
CA HIS A 360 17.18 13.37 9.46
C HIS A 360 15.78 13.92 9.21
N ALA A 361 14.83 13.40 9.99
CA ALA A 361 13.47 13.92 10.01
C ALA A 361 13.46 15.27 10.74
N VAL A 362 12.72 16.23 10.19
CA VAL A 362 12.44 17.52 10.80
C VAL A 362 10.98 17.57 11.29
N ALA A 363 10.62 18.61 12.04
CA ALA A 363 9.28 18.73 12.62
C ALA A 363 8.17 18.71 11.55
N GLU A 364 8.45 19.24 10.37
CA GLU A 364 7.56 19.28 9.22
C GLU A 364 7.30 17.89 8.61
N ASP A 365 8.21 16.93 8.80
CA ASP A 365 8.04 15.56 8.31
C ASP A 365 7.07 14.75 9.19
N LEU A 366 6.88 15.17 10.45
CA LEU A 366 6.07 14.48 11.45
C LEU A 366 4.58 14.64 11.19
N THR A 367 4.10 13.84 10.24
CA THR A 367 2.72 13.74 9.77
C THR A 367 2.13 12.37 10.08
N PRO A 368 0.81 12.25 10.27
CA PRO A 368 0.17 10.95 10.54
C PRO A 368 0.48 9.92 9.44
N GLY A 369 0.80 8.70 9.85
CA GLY A 369 1.14 7.60 8.95
C GLY A 369 2.54 7.63 8.35
N VAL A 370 3.38 8.63 8.67
CA VAL A 370 4.78 8.67 8.22
C VAL A 370 5.57 7.50 8.81
N THR A 371 6.50 6.97 8.02
CA THR A 371 7.44 5.92 8.46
C THR A 371 8.79 6.54 8.78
N LEU A 372 9.27 6.28 9.99
CA LEU A 372 10.54 6.76 10.53
C LEU A 372 11.39 5.56 10.97
N VAL A 373 12.70 5.77 11.01
CA VAL A 373 13.64 4.78 11.53
C VAL A 373 14.47 5.43 12.64
N ARG A 374 14.58 4.74 13.76
CA ARG A 374 15.42 5.16 14.90
C ARG A 374 16.60 4.21 15.03
N HIS A 375 17.79 4.78 15.27
CA HIS A 375 18.94 4.00 15.71
C HIS A 375 18.67 3.46 17.12
N ASP A 376 18.81 2.16 17.30
CA ASP A 376 18.69 1.50 18.59
C ASP A 376 19.80 0.44 18.72
N PRO A 377 20.81 0.64 19.60
CA PRO A 377 21.88 -0.33 19.82
C PRO A 377 21.40 -1.69 20.33
N GLU A 378 20.24 -1.71 21.01
CA GLU A 378 19.63 -2.92 21.55
C GLU A 378 18.74 -3.63 20.52
N ALA A 379 18.44 -2.98 19.39
CA ALA A 379 17.82 -3.68 18.28
C ALA A 379 18.79 -4.76 17.79
N GLY A 380 18.26 -5.96 17.55
CA GLY A 380 19.01 -6.99 16.82
C GLY A 380 19.54 -6.42 15.50
N PRO A 381 20.62 -7.01 14.94
CA PRO A 381 21.07 -6.61 13.62
C PRO A 381 19.88 -6.64 12.66
N ALA A 382 19.81 -5.69 11.72
CA ALA A 382 18.85 -5.79 10.63
C ALA A 382 18.96 -7.21 10.09
N GLN A 383 17.90 -8.01 10.22
CA GLN A 383 18.01 -9.42 9.89
C GLN A 383 18.50 -9.50 8.45
N ASP A 384 19.64 -10.17 8.27
CA ASP A 384 20.16 -10.46 6.94
C ASP A 384 18.99 -10.98 6.10
N ALA A 385 18.92 -10.53 4.85
CA ALA A 385 18.03 -11.17 3.89
C ALA A 385 18.22 -12.69 4.03
N ALA A 386 17.14 -13.46 3.95
CA ALA A 386 17.24 -14.91 3.95
C ALA A 386 18.41 -15.33 3.03
N PRO A 387 19.13 -16.44 3.32
CA PRO A 387 20.29 -16.87 2.53
C PRO A 387 19.97 -17.02 1.04
N TRP A 388 18.68 -17.08 0.72
CA TRP A 388 18.09 -16.90 -0.58
C TRP A 388 17.33 -15.56 -0.65
N ALA A 389 17.59 -14.77 -1.70
CA ALA A 389 16.69 -13.70 -2.11
C ALA A 389 15.70 -14.24 -3.15
N PHE A 390 14.54 -13.61 -3.27
CA PHE A 390 13.62 -13.88 -4.39
C PHE A 390 13.83 -12.79 -5.45
N ALA A 391 14.37 -13.16 -6.61
CA ALA A 391 14.72 -12.21 -7.66
C ALA A 391 14.63 -12.86 -9.04
N CYS A 392 14.82 -12.06 -10.09
CA CYS A 392 14.75 -12.56 -11.47
C CYS A 392 15.81 -13.63 -11.73
N THR A 393 15.40 -14.81 -12.17
CA THR A 393 16.32 -15.92 -12.44
C THR A 393 16.78 -15.98 -13.90
N ALA A 394 16.24 -15.12 -14.78
CA ALA A 394 16.49 -15.12 -16.22
C ALA A 394 16.64 -13.71 -16.80
N TRP A 395 17.26 -13.62 -17.99
CA TRP A 395 17.25 -12.40 -18.80
C TRP A 395 15.93 -12.31 -19.54
N VAL A 396 15.10 -11.30 -19.22
CA VAL A 396 13.77 -11.16 -19.82
C VAL A 396 13.80 -10.09 -20.90
N SER A 397 13.40 -10.45 -22.13
CA SER A 397 13.30 -9.48 -23.22
C SER A 397 12.14 -8.50 -23.00
N LEU A 398 12.27 -7.29 -23.56
CA LEU A 398 11.23 -6.28 -23.52
C LEU A 398 9.93 -6.82 -24.12
N ASP A 399 9.97 -7.36 -25.33
CA ASP A 399 8.79 -7.87 -26.03
C ASP A 399 8.10 -9.02 -25.27
N GLN A 400 8.87 -9.97 -24.72
CA GLN A 400 8.32 -11.04 -23.90
C GLN A 400 7.55 -10.49 -22.69
N HIS A 401 8.17 -9.60 -21.91
CA HIS A 401 7.52 -9.05 -20.73
C HIS A 401 6.24 -8.27 -21.08
N LEU A 402 6.27 -7.49 -22.17
CA LEU A 402 5.09 -6.77 -22.65
C LEU A 402 3.96 -7.73 -23.07
N MET A 403 4.28 -8.91 -23.64
CA MET A 403 3.26 -9.90 -24.04
C MET A 403 2.65 -10.54 -22.80
N GLU A 404 3.49 -11.00 -21.88
CA GLU A 404 3.08 -11.64 -20.63
C GLU A 404 2.24 -10.70 -19.75
N THR A 405 2.59 -9.42 -19.69
CA THR A 405 1.82 -8.41 -18.94
C THR A 405 0.45 -8.16 -19.58
N GLU A 406 0.36 -8.18 -20.91
CA GLU A 406 -0.93 -8.10 -21.60
C GLU A 406 -1.80 -9.35 -21.36
N GLU A 407 -1.20 -10.54 -21.34
CA GLU A 407 -1.89 -11.79 -20.99
C GLU A 407 -2.47 -11.72 -19.57
N GLU A 408 -1.67 -11.32 -18.58
CA GLU A 408 -2.16 -11.14 -17.19
C GLU A 408 -3.31 -10.13 -17.11
N ALA A 409 -3.25 -9.06 -17.91
CA ALA A 409 -4.33 -8.09 -17.97
C ALA A 409 -5.62 -8.69 -18.55
N ARG A 410 -5.52 -9.51 -19.61
CA ARG A 410 -6.68 -10.23 -20.18
C ARG A 410 -7.29 -11.18 -19.15
N ASP A 411 -6.47 -11.99 -18.49
CA ASP A 411 -6.94 -12.96 -17.48
C ASP A 411 -7.67 -12.27 -16.31
N LEU A 412 -7.16 -11.11 -15.87
CA LEU A 412 -7.81 -10.28 -14.86
C LEU A 412 -9.15 -9.72 -15.36
N LEU A 413 -9.20 -9.16 -16.56
CA LEU A 413 -10.41 -8.57 -17.14
C LEU A 413 -11.51 -9.62 -17.36
N ASP A 414 -11.15 -10.84 -17.78
CA ASP A 414 -12.07 -11.96 -17.94
C ASP A 414 -12.69 -12.39 -16.60
N SER A 415 -11.95 -12.23 -15.50
CA SER A 415 -12.37 -12.62 -14.15
C SER A 415 -13.15 -11.51 -13.39
N LEU A 416 -13.05 -10.27 -13.86
CA LEU A 416 -13.52 -9.06 -13.17
C LEU A 416 -14.54 -8.29 -14.02
N PRO A 417 -15.85 -8.52 -13.82
CA PRO A 417 -16.88 -7.82 -14.58
C PRO A 417 -17.02 -6.35 -14.14
N GLY A 418 -17.63 -5.54 -15.00
CA GLY A 418 -18.12 -4.19 -14.66
C GLY A 418 -17.39 -3.01 -15.33
N LEU A 419 -16.34 -3.29 -16.10
CA LEU A 419 -15.68 -2.31 -16.96
C LEU A 419 -16.31 -2.23 -18.35
N LEU A 420 -16.34 -1.02 -18.93
CA LEU A 420 -16.77 -0.79 -20.31
C LEU A 420 -15.72 -1.31 -21.31
N ALA A 421 -16.13 -1.63 -22.54
CA ALA A 421 -15.25 -2.23 -23.54
C ALA A 421 -14.02 -1.36 -23.88
N ASP A 422 -14.19 -0.04 -23.94
CA ASP A 422 -13.09 0.91 -24.16
C ASP A 422 -12.13 0.99 -22.97
N GLN A 423 -12.64 0.83 -21.74
CA GLN A 423 -11.85 0.77 -20.52
C GLN A 423 -11.04 -0.53 -20.42
N GLN A 424 -11.66 -1.67 -20.77
CA GLN A 424 -10.98 -2.97 -20.86
C GLN A 424 -9.85 -2.92 -21.90
N GLU A 425 -10.15 -2.36 -23.07
CA GLU A 425 -9.14 -2.18 -24.13
C GLU A 425 -8.02 -1.24 -23.68
N ALA A 426 -8.33 -0.16 -22.96
CA ALA A 426 -7.33 0.74 -22.44
C ALA A 426 -6.38 0.06 -21.44
N VAL A 427 -6.90 -0.79 -20.55
CA VAL A 427 -6.09 -1.59 -19.61
C VAL A 427 -5.22 -2.59 -20.36
N ARG A 428 -5.77 -3.32 -21.34
CA ARG A 428 -5.03 -4.28 -22.16
C ARG A 428 -3.86 -3.61 -22.89
N LEU A 429 -4.14 -2.52 -23.61
CA LEU A 429 -3.11 -1.77 -24.34
C LEU A 429 -2.10 -1.13 -23.39
N ALA A 430 -2.54 -0.63 -22.23
CA ALA A 430 -1.63 -0.04 -21.26
C ALA A 430 -0.69 -1.10 -20.69
N ALA A 431 -1.19 -2.28 -20.33
CA ALA A 431 -0.38 -3.42 -19.94
C ALA A 431 0.64 -3.81 -21.03
N ARG A 432 0.21 -3.85 -22.30
CA ARG A 432 1.06 -4.15 -23.46
C ARG A 432 2.17 -3.11 -23.71
N TYR A 433 1.98 -1.85 -23.32
CA TYR A 433 2.90 -0.76 -23.66
C TYR A 433 3.55 -0.05 -22.46
N HIS A 434 3.23 -0.44 -21.22
CA HIS A 434 3.65 0.28 -20.01
C HIS A 434 5.17 0.49 -19.91
N ASP A 435 5.92 -0.46 -20.45
CA ASP A 435 7.37 -0.58 -20.30
C ASP A 435 8.18 -0.23 -21.55
N LEU A 436 7.55 0.28 -22.62
CA LEU A 436 8.26 0.66 -23.85
C LEU A 436 9.46 1.59 -23.58
N GLY A 437 9.33 2.48 -22.59
CA GLY A 437 10.38 3.40 -22.15
C GLY A 437 11.63 2.74 -21.58
N LYS A 438 11.59 1.44 -21.24
CA LYS A 438 12.80 0.68 -20.91
C LYS A 438 13.77 0.57 -22.09
N CYS A 439 13.35 0.88 -23.32
CA CYS A 439 14.23 0.95 -24.49
C CYS A 439 15.32 2.05 -24.39
N HIS A 440 15.12 3.05 -23.54
CA HIS A 440 16.03 4.17 -23.37
C HIS A 440 17.41 3.70 -22.90
N ASP A 441 18.48 4.32 -23.43
CA ASP A 441 19.88 3.94 -23.14
C ASP A 441 20.20 3.92 -21.63
N VAL A 442 19.80 4.94 -20.86
CA VAL A 442 19.95 5.02 -19.40
C VAL A 442 19.37 3.79 -18.70
N PHE A 443 18.22 3.29 -19.15
CA PHE A 443 17.59 2.11 -18.55
C PHE A 443 18.27 0.81 -19.00
N GLN A 444 18.62 0.70 -20.28
CA GLN A 444 19.37 -0.46 -20.80
C GLN A 444 20.76 -0.58 -20.17
N GLU A 445 21.47 0.53 -19.95
CA GLU A 445 22.75 0.56 -19.25
C GLU A 445 22.63 0.04 -17.81
N MET A 446 21.58 0.44 -17.09
CA MET A 446 21.29 -0.08 -15.74
C MET A 446 21.04 -1.60 -15.77
N LEU A 447 20.27 -2.09 -16.75
CA LEU A 447 19.97 -3.52 -16.85
C LEU A 447 21.20 -4.36 -17.25
N ARG A 448 22.13 -3.78 -18.02
CA ARG A 448 23.30 -4.49 -18.57
C ARG A 448 24.58 -4.30 -17.75
N GLY A 449 24.61 -3.31 -16.85
CA GLY A 449 25.83 -2.84 -16.20
C GLY A 449 26.46 -3.82 -15.21
N GLY A 450 25.74 -4.84 -14.75
CA GLY A 450 26.23 -5.78 -13.73
C GLY A 450 26.93 -7.02 -14.29
N GLY A 451 27.16 -7.09 -15.62
CA GLY A 451 27.85 -8.21 -16.28
C GLY A 451 26.91 -9.34 -16.69
N GLY A 452 27.40 -10.59 -16.69
CA GLY A 452 26.57 -11.79 -16.93
C GLY A 452 26.19 -12.07 -18.39
N ASP A 453 26.92 -11.49 -19.34
CA ASP A 453 26.74 -11.66 -20.80
C ASP A 453 25.28 -11.46 -21.26
N PRO A 454 24.73 -10.23 -21.10
CA PRO A 454 23.34 -9.95 -21.43
C PRO A 454 23.09 -10.08 -22.94
N PRO A 455 21.98 -10.69 -23.36
CA PRO A 455 21.64 -10.83 -24.78
C PRO A 455 21.51 -9.51 -25.54
N ASP A 456 21.68 -9.55 -26.86
CA ASP A 456 21.70 -8.37 -27.75
C ASP A 456 20.32 -7.73 -28.04
N TYR A 457 19.23 -8.26 -27.47
CA TYR A 457 17.88 -7.67 -27.59
C TYR A 457 17.55 -6.70 -26.44
N LEU A 458 16.60 -5.77 -26.62
CA LEU A 458 16.14 -4.88 -25.55
C LEU A 458 15.63 -5.68 -24.34
N LEU A 459 16.11 -5.34 -23.14
CA LEU A 459 15.77 -6.04 -21.90
C LEU A 459 14.63 -5.35 -21.14
N ALA A 460 13.75 -6.13 -20.52
CA ALA A 460 12.81 -5.66 -19.51
C ALA A 460 13.37 -5.79 -18.09
N LYS A 461 14.17 -6.85 -17.85
CA LYS A 461 14.65 -7.25 -16.52
C LYS A 461 15.98 -7.98 -16.66
N SER A 462 16.88 -7.73 -15.72
CA SER A 462 18.17 -8.40 -15.65
C SER A 462 18.07 -9.72 -14.91
N LYS A 463 18.86 -10.70 -15.33
CA LYS A 463 19.07 -11.91 -14.54
C LYS A 463 19.85 -11.56 -13.26
N ALA A 464 19.38 -11.99 -12.10
CA ALA A 464 20.13 -11.86 -10.87
C ALA A 464 21.41 -12.71 -10.92
N PRO A 465 22.53 -12.23 -10.37
CA PRO A 465 22.68 -10.99 -9.60
C PRO A 465 23.11 -9.76 -10.44
N PHE A 466 23.03 -9.81 -11.76
CA PHE A 466 23.70 -8.87 -12.67
C PHE A 466 22.98 -7.52 -12.88
N SER A 467 21.99 -7.18 -12.05
CA SER A 467 21.41 -5.83 -12.05
C SER A 467 22.25 -4.92 -11.16
N THR A 468 22.69 -3.76 -11.67
CA THR A 468 23.37 -2.77 -10.82
C THR A 468 22.40 -2.00 -9.94
N GLY A 469 21.14 -1.86 -10.37
CA GLY A 469 20.14 -0.97 -9.74
C GLY A 469 20.48 0.53 -9.81
N GLN A 470 21.71 0.86 -10.21
CA GLN A 470 22.24 2.21 -10.29
C GLN A 470 22.04 2.79 -11.68
N ARG A 471 21.32 3.92 -11.75
CA ARG A 471 21.09 4.67 -12.98
C ARG A 471 22.08 5.83 -13.03
N ARG A 472 22.64 6.10 -14.22
CA ARG A 472 23.54 7.26 -14.43
C ARG A 472 22.84 8.60 -14.28
N ARG A 473 21.52 8.65 -14.51
CA ARG A 473 20.68 9.83 -14.29
C ARG A 473 19.79 9.61 -13.08
N ALA A 474 19.87 10.52 -12.11
CA ALA A 474 18.98 10.53 -10.96
C ALA A 474 17.52 10.64 -11.43
N TYR A 475 16.60 10.11 -10.62
CA TYR A 475 15.15 10.17 -10.83
C TYR A 475 14.58 9.48 -12.07
N PHE A 476 15.41 9.03 -13.03
CA PHE A 476 14.98 8.49 -14.34
C PHE A 476 13.77 7.54 -14.24
N ARG A 477 12.67 7.91 -14.90
CA ARG A 477 11.40 7.16 -14.96
C ARG A 477 11.10 6.69 -16.38
N HIS A 478 11.03 5.37 -16.56
CA HIS A 478 10.73 4.78 -17.87
C HIS A 478 9.26 4.92 -18.23
N GLU A 479 8.36 5.02 -17.24
CA GLU A 479 6.94 5.28 -17.44
C GLU A 479 6.67 6.63 -18.14
N LEU A 480 7.51 7.64 -17.87
CA LEU A 480 7.46 8.92 -18.57
C LEU A 480 7.83 8.74 -20.05
N VAL A 481 8.91 8.00 -20.32
CA VAL A 481 9.34 7.71 -21.69
C VAL A 481 8.27 6.90 -22.44
N SER A 482 7.68 5.88 -21.82
CA SER A 482 6.57 5.11 -22.41
C SER A 482 5.39 6.00 -22.77
N ALA A 483 5.01 6.94 -21.90
CA ALA A 483 3.94 7.89 -22.17
C ALA A 483 4.26 8.79 -23.37
N LEU A 484 5.48 9.32 -23.44
CA LEU A 484 5.93 10.17 -24.56
C LEU A 484 5.93 9.42 -25.90
N ILE A 485 6.29 8.12 -25.91
CA ILE A 485 6.16 7.24 -27.09
C ILE A 485 4.72 7.18 -27.56
N LEU A 486 3.79 6.95 -26.64
CA LEU A 486 2.37 6.80 -26.98
C LEU A 486 1.72 8.12 -27.40
N MET A 487 2.15 9.24 -26.82
CA MET A 487 1.68 10.58 -27.19
C MET A 487 2.04 10.92 -28.64
N GLU A 488 3.31 10.75 -29.03
CA GLU A 488 3.76 11.01 -30.41
C GLU A 488 3.10 10.04 -31.41
N GLY A 489 2.91 8.78 -31.00
CA GLY A 489 2.22 7.76 -31.79
C GLY A 489 0.70 7.96 -31.94
N GLY A 490 0.11 8.96 -31.27
CA GLY A 490 -1.32 9.24 -31.35
C GLY A 490 -2.21 8.18 -30.69
N HIS A 491 -1.70 7.46 -29.69
CA HIS A 491 -2.47 6.43 -28.97
C HIS A 491 -3.59 7.05 -28.11
N PRO A 492 -4.65 6.28 -27.77
CA PRO A 492 -5.74 6.77 -26.95
C PRO A 492 -5.27 7.33 -25.61
N TRP A 493 -5.79 8.51 -25.24
CA TRP A 493 -5.33 9.25 -24.06
C TRP A 493 -5.45 8.46 -22.74
N LEU A 494 -6.53 7.71 -22.55
CA LEU A 494 -6.70 6.88 -21.35
C LEU A 494 -5.59 5.82 -21.25
N THR A 495 -5.25 5.15 -22.34
CA THR A 495 -4.15 4.18 -22.40
C THR A 495 -2.82 4.84 -22.07
N THR A 496 -2.52 5.99 -22.69
CA THR A 496 -1.30 6.76 -22.44
C THR A 496 -1.18 7.19 -20.97
N TYR A 497 -2.28 7.64 -20.37
CA TYR A 497 -2.33 7.97 -18.95
C TYR A 497 -2.06 6.75 -18.06
N LEU A 498 -2.72 5.62 -18.31
CA LEU A 498 -2.51 4.40 -17.52
C LEU A 498 -1.07 3.89 -17.61
N VAL A 499 -0.44 4.02 -18.78
CA VAL A 499 0.99 3.75 -18.98
C VAL A 499 1.86 4.70 -18.18
N ALA A 500 1.54 5.99 -18.09
CA ALA A 500 2.30 6.92 -17.26
C ALA A 500 2.13 6.63 -15.76
N ALA A 501 0.91 6.33 -15.34
CA ALA A 501 0.51 6.24 -13.94
C ALA A 501 0.95 4.96 -13.22
N HIS A 502 1.38 3.91 -13.93
CA HIS A 502 1.50 2.56 -13.35
C HIS A 502 2.48 2.42 -12.17
N HIS A 503 3.56 3.23 -12.09
CA HIS A 503 4.43 3.28 -10.90
C HIS A 503 4.02 4.37 -9.89
N GLY A 504 3.03 5.19 -10.20
CA GLY A 504 2.51 6.24 -9.32
C GLY A 504 3.27 7.57 -9.36
N HIS A 505 4.34 7.69 -10.14
CA HIS A 505 5.16 8.91 -10.22
C HIS A 505 4.66 9.91 -11.28
N VAL A 506 4.14 9.42 -12.42
CA VAL A 506 3.61 10.26 -13.51
C VAL A 506 2.08 10.16 -13.52
N ARG A 507 1.45 10.64 -12.43
CA ARG A 507 -0.02 10.63 -12.24
C ARG A 507 -0.65 11.99 -12.55
N VAL A 508 -1.10 12.73 -11.54
CA VAL A 508 -1.86 13.98 -11.74
C VAL A 508 -0.92 15.15 -12.01
N SER A 509 -0.14 15.56 -11.01
CA SER A 509 0.92 16.54 -11.22
C SER A 509 2.26 15.83 -11.40
N VAL A 510 3.06 16.32 -12.34
CA VAL A 510 4.44 15.88 -12.55
C VAL A 510 5.34 17.01 -12.07
N ARG A 511 6.23 16.69 -11.12
CA ARG A 511 7.19 17.66 -10.59
C ARG A 511 8.59 17.16 -10.81
N PRO A 512 9.49 18.02 -11.30
CA PRO A 512 10.87 17.65 -11.31
C PRO A 512 11.40 17.45 -9.89
N GLY A 513 12.33 16.52 -9.72
CA GLY A 513 13.16 16.36 -8.53
C GLY A 513 13.89 17.66 -8.16
N ARG A 514 14.43 17.70 -6.93
CA ARG A 514 15.17 18.89 -6.48
C ARG A 514 16.40 19.09 -7.35
N ASP A 515 16.56 20.31 -7.86
CA ASP A 515 17.70 20.76 -8.68
C ASP A 515 17.96 19.91 -9.94
N GLU A 516 16.97 19.14 -10.43
CA GLU A 516 17.15 18.31 -11.63
C GLU A 516 16.89 19.03 -12.95
N ALA A 517 16.36 20.26 -12.92
CA ALA A 517 16.11 21.04 -14.12
C ALA A 517 17.42 21.19 -14.92
N PRO A 518 17.41 20.96 -16.26
CA PRO A 518 16.24 20.94 -17.14
C PRO A 518 15.56 19.56 -17.32
N LEU A 519 15.95 18.53 -16.56
CA LEU A 519 15.30 17.21 -16.65
C LEU A 519 13.94 17.19 -15.95
N ILE A 520 13.09 16.25 -16.36
CA ILE A 520 11.84 15.89 -15.68
C ILE A 520 11.90 14.41 -15.39
N LEU A 521 11.95 14.06 -14.10
CA LEU A 521 12.05 12.69 -13.63
C LEU A 521 13.18 11.93 -14.37
N GLY A 522 14.34 12.58 -14.47
CA GLY A 522 15.55 12.11 -15.16
C GLY A 522 15.50 12.02 -16.71
N VAL A 523 14.42 12.45 -17.35
CA VAL A 523 14.27 12.52 -18.83
C VAL A 523 14.56 13.95 -19.29
N LEU A 524 15.36 14.10 -20.35
CA LEU A 524 15.73 15.38 -20.94
C LEU A 524 14.92 15.62 -22.24
N ASP A 525 14.46 16.85 -22.45
CA ASP A 525 13.89 17.24 -23.75
C ASP A 525 14.88 16.95 -24.89
N GLY A 526 14.41 16.20 -25.87
CA GLY A 526 15.21 15.84 -27.02
C GLY A 526 16.08 14.60 -26.87
N ASP A 527 15.96 13.85 -25.77
CA ASP A 527 16.49 12.49 -25.64
C ASP A 527 16.05 11.62 -26.83
N GLN A 528 16.90 10.67 -27.23
CA GLN A 528 16.65 9.79 -28.37
C GLN A 528 16.30 8.39 -27.88
N ILE A 529 15.33 7.76 -28.52
CA ILE A 529 15.07 6.33 -28.35
C ILE A 529 15.29 5.57 -29.65
N PRO A 530 15.73 4.30 -29.57
CA PRO A 530 15.84 3.45 -30.76
C PRO A 530 14.44 3.08 -31.30
N PRO A 531 14.34 2.60 -32.54
CA PRO A 531 13.10 1.98 -33.00
C PRO A 531 12.85 0.69 -32.21
N ILE A 532 11.58 0.39 -31.96
CA ILE A 532 11.13 -0.83 -31.28
C ILE A 532 10.24 -1.60 -32.26
N GLU A 533 10.57 -2.86 -32.50
CA GLU A 533 9.71 -3.78 -33.25
C GLU A 533 9.33 -4.93 -32.32
N LEU A 534 8.03 -5.13 -32.11
CA LEU A 534 7.50 -6.22 -31.30
C LEU A 534 7.23 -7.44 -32.19
N SER A 535 7.32 -8.65 -31.64
CA SER A 535 7.10 -9.91 -32.39
C SER A 535 5.70 -10.03 -32.99
N THR A 536 4.73 -9.31 -32.43
CA THR A 536 3.33 -9.24 -32.89
C THR A 536 3.13 -8.27 -34.07
N GLY A 537 4.17 -7.52 -34.47
CA GLY A 537 4.21 -6.70 -35.68
C GLY A 537 4.04 -5.20 -35.45
N GLU A 538 3.70 -4.76 -34.24
CA GLU A 538 3.69 -3.35 -33.85
C GLU A 538 5.10 -2.75 -33.94
N ARG A 539 5.17 -1.50 -34.42
CA ARG A 539 6.42 -0.77 -34.65
C ARG A 539 6.33 0.61 -34.08
N PHE A 540 7.33 0.96 -33.28
CA PHE A 540 7.54 2.30 -32.77
C PHE A 540 8.81 2.85 -33.44
N PRO A 541 8.72 3.95 -34.21
CA PRO A 541 9.88 4.50 -34.90
C PRO A 541 10.89 5.06 -33.90
N ALA A 542 12.15 5.19 -34.35
CA ALA A 542 13.11 6.00 -33.62
C ALA A 542 12.57 7.43 -33.53
N GLN A 543 12.63 8.02 -32.35
CA GLN A 543 12.06 9.35 -32.12
C GLN A 543 12.89 10.17 -31.12
N ARG A 544 12.76 11.48 -31.27
CA ARG A 544 13.26 12.48 -30.34
C ARG A 544 12.14 12.84 -29.36
N LEU A 545 12.33 12.56 -28.07
CA LEU A 545 11.34 12.80 -27.04
C LEU A 545 11.09 14.30 -26.85
N GLN A 546 9.84 14.68 -26.60
CA GLN A 546 9.43 16.06 -26.31
C GLN A 546 8.76 16.11 -24.94
N THR A 547 9.28 16.89 -24.00
CA THR A 547 8.75 16.93 -22.62
C THR A 547 7.77 18.08 -22.37
N THR A 548 7.60 18.98 -23.33
CA THR A 548 6.86 20.25 -23.17
C THR A 548 5.44 20.10 -22.64
N ASP A 549 4.73 19.05 -23.05
CA ASP A 549 3.34 18.80 -22.62
C ASP A 549 3.23 18.30 -21.17
N ILE A 550 4.32 17.77 -20.62
CA ILE A 550 4.39 17.17 -19.28
C ILE A 550 5.03 18.12 -18.26
N GLU A 551 5.76 19.13 -18.73
CA GLU A 551 6.28 20.20 -17.89
C GLU A 551 5.16 20.89 -17.08
N PRO A 552 5.49 21.45 -15.90
CA PRO A 552 4.54 22.27 -15.17
C PRO A 552 3.94 23.38 -16.06
N GLY A 553 2.63 23.31 -16.32
CA GLY A 553 1.92 24.22 -17.22
C GLY A 553 1.77 23.74 -18.68
N GLY A 554 2.29 22.55 -19.02
CA GLY A 554 2.22 21.94 -20.36
C GLY A 554 0.87 21.31 -20.74
N GLY A 555 -0.12 21.31 -19.84
CA GLY A 555 -1.46 20.78 -20.09
C GLY A 555 -1.68 19.33 -19.60
N TRP A 556 -0.64 18.62 -19.15
CA TRP A 556 -0.75 17.26 -18.60
C TRP A 556 -1.78 17.19 -17.47
N THR A 557 -1.61 18.01 -16.42
CA THR A 557 -2.48 18.01 -15.24
C THR A 557 -3.94 18.25 -15.63
N GLU A 558 -4.21 19.21 -16.52
CA GLU A 558 -5.56 19.51 -17.01
C GLU A 558 -6.19 18.32 -17.74
N ARG A 559 -5.43 17.63 -18.59
CA ARG A 559 -5.92 16.44 -19.31
C ARG A 559 -6.16 15.24 -18.38
N VAL A 560 -5.36 15.09 -17.32
CA VAL A 560 -5.58 14.03 -16.30
C VAL A 560 -6.81 14.35 -15.46
N LEU A 561 -6.95 15.59 -15.02
CA LEU A 561 -8.13 16.01 -14.26
C LEU A 561 -9.42 15.87 -15.09
N ALA A 562 -9.37 16.06 -16.41
CA ALA A 562 -10.49 15.76 -17.30
C ALA A 562 -10.87 14.25 -17.31
N LEU A 563 -9.93 13.33 -17.09
CA LEU A 563 -10.24 11.90 -16.88
C LEU A 563 -10.88 11.66 -15.51
N VAL A 564 -10.39 12.32 -14.46
CA VAL A 564 -10.95 12.23 -13.10
C VAL A 564 -12.40 12.76 -13.06
N ASP A 565 -12.68 13.80 -13.83
CA ASP A 565 -13.99 14.46 -13.89
C ASP A 565 -14.95 13.78 -14.89
N ARG A 566 -14.49 12.78 -15.66
CA ARG A 566 -15.28 12.05 -16.66
C ARG A 566 -16.33 11.15 -15.99
N GLU A 567 -17.58 11.25 -16.40
CA GLU A 567 -18.72 10.56 -15.76
C GLU A 567 -18.62 9.03 -15.80
N ASP A 568 -18.08 8.47 -16.88
CA ASP A 568 -17.92 7.03 -17.08
C ASP A 568 -16.67 6.45 -16.39
N LEU A 569 -15.76 7.30 -15.90
CA LEU A 569 -14.58 6.91 -15.12
C LEU A 569 -14.72 7.30 -13.66
N GLY A 570 -14.70 8.60 -13.38
CA GLY A 570 -14.53 9.13 -12.03
C GLY A 570 -13.20 8.71 -11.40
N PRO A 571 -12.90 9.18 -10.17
CA PRO A 571 -11.69 8.79 -9.45
C PRO A 571 -11.66 7.29 -9.16
N PHE A 572 -12.81 6.68 -8.85
CA PHE A 572 -12.87 5.28 -8.41
C PHE A 572 -12.57 4.28 -9.52
N ARG A 573 -13.17 4.43 -10.72
CA ARG A 573 -12.83 3.52 -11.83
C ARG A 573 -11.46 3.82 -12.38
N LEU A 574 -11.07 5.10 -12.50
CA LEU A 574 -9.74 5.44 -13.02
C LEU A 574 -8.62 4.79 -12.21
N ALA A 575 -8.65 4.90 -10.88
CA ALA A 575 -7.68 4.22 -10.03
C ALA A 575 -7.81 2.69 -10.06
N TYR A 576 -9.00 2.15 -10.31
CA TYR A 576 -9.17 0.71 -10.53
C TYR A 576 -8.48 0.26 -11.83
N LEU A 577 -8.58 1.03 -12.91
CA LEU A 577 -7.84 0.75 -14.16
C LEU A 577 -6.32 0.82 -13.94
N GLU A 578 -5.83 1.83 -13.20
CA GLU A 578 -4.42 1.93 -12.81
C GLU A 578 -3.98 0.69 -12.01
N THR A 579 -4.86 0.23 -11.11
CA THR A 579 -4.64 -0.98 -10.31
C THR A 579 -4.47 -2.21 -11.19
N LEU A 580 -5.35 -2.42 -12.17
CA LEU A 580 -5.29 -3.61 -13.03
C LEU A 580 -3.99 -3.65 -13.85
N VAL A 581 -3.54 -2.52 -14.41
CA VAL A 581 -2.26 -2.44 -15.12
C VAL A 581 -1.11 -2.77 -14.17
N ARG A 582 -1.11 -2.19 -12.97
CA ARG A 582 -0.05 -2.41 -11.98
C ARG A 582 0.02 -3.86 -11.48
N VAL A 583 -1.12 -4.49 -11.22
CA VAL A 583 -1.18 -5.89 -10.80
C VAL A 583 -0.74 -6.82 -11.93
N SER A 584 -1.08 -6.50 -13.18
CA SER A 584 -0.63 -7.28 -14.34
C SER A 584 0.90 -7.28 -14.48
N ASP A 585 1.53 -6.11 -14.34
CA ASP A 585 2.99 -5.96 -14.32
C ASP A 585 3.61 -6.79 -13.17
N TRP A 586 3.06 -6.70 -11.95
CA TRP A 586 3.54 -7.50 -10.83
C TRP A 586 3.50 -9.01 -11.06
N ARG A 587 2.42 -9.51 -11.68
CA ARG A 587 2.28 -10.95 -11.95
C ARG A 587 3.21 -11.41 -13.05
N SER A 588 3.28 -10.67 -14.14
CA SER A 588 4.22 -10.92 -15.24
C SER A 588 5.66 -10.93 -14.74
N SER A 589 6.04 -9.93 -13.94
CA SER A 589 7.36 -9.86 -13.29
C SER A 589 7.65 -11.06 -12.39
N ALA A 590 6.65 -11.60 -11.69
CA ALA A 590 6.78 -12.75 -10.80
C ALA A 590 6.94 -14.09 -11.53
N ARG A 591 6.54 -14.20 -12.81
CA ARG A 591 6.75 -15.42 -13.63
C ARG A 591 8.21 -15.82 -13.75
N HIS A 592 9.12 -14.85 -13.62
CA HIS A 592 10.58 -15.03 -13.77
C HIS A 592 11.34 -14.96 -12.44
N ASP A 593 10.65 -14.67 -11.34
CA ASP A 593 11.26 -14.57 -10.03
C ASP A 593 11.37 -15.96 -9.39
N GLY A 594 12.49 -16.21 -8.72
CA GLY A 594 12.79 -17.47 -8.06
C GLY A 594 13.84 -17.29 -6.97
N PRO A 595 14.11 -18.35 -6.18
CA PRO A 595 15.15 -18.30 -5.16
C PRO A 595 16.53 -18.15 -5.83
N VAL A 596 17.29 -17.14 -5.40
CA VAL A 596 18.68 -16.91 -5.79
C VAL A 596 19.53 -16.82 -4.53
N GLU A 597 20.73 -17.38 -4.56
CA GLU A 597 21.66 -17.29 -3.42
C GLU A 597 22.03 -15.81 -3.19
N ALA A 598 21.87 -15.33 -1.96
CA ALA A 598 22.23 -13.96 -1.61
C ALA A 598 23.74 -13.81 -1.80
N LEU A 599 24.17 -12.97 -2.74
CA LEU A 599 25.59 -12.65 -2.88
C LEU A 599 26.05 -11.98 -1.57
N ALA A 600 27.15 -12.50 -1.01
CA ALA A 600 27.88 -11.78 0.03
C ALA A 600 28.22 -10.37 -0.51
N PRO A 601 28.10 -9.30 0.30
CA PRO A 601 28.45 -7.96 -0.14
C PRO A 601 29.87 -7.97 -0.70
N ALA A 602 30.02 -7.48 -1.93
CA ALA A 602 31.33 -7.34 -2.53
C ALA A 602 32.17 -6.46 -1.60
N LEU A 603 33.24 -7.01 -1.04
CA LEU A 603 34.19 -6.24 -0.24
C LEU A 603 34.59 -4.99 -1.06
N PRO A 604 34.58 -3.79 -0.48
CA PRO A 604 34.96 -2.59 -1.18
C PRO A 604 36.35 -2.83 -1.78
N ALA A 605 36.46 -2.63 -3.09
CA ALA A 605 37.73 -2.72 -3.80
C ALA A 605 38.73 -1.85 -3.04
N THR A 606 39.76 -2.49 -2.49
CA THR A 606 40.80 -1.79 -1.74
C THR A 606 41.36 -0.71 -2.67
N PRO A 607 41.35 0.58 -2.29
CA PRO A 607 41.95 1.61 -3.13
C PRO A 607 43.40 1.19 -3.36
N ALA A 608 43.77 1.04 -4.64
CA ALA A 608 45.10 0.64 -5.04
C ALA A 608 46.12 1.50 -4.28
N ALA A 609 46.94 0.85 -3.45
CA ALA A 609 48.00 1.50 -2.72
C ALA A 609 48.87 2.27 -3.71
N LEU A 610 48.87 3.60 -3.60
CA LEU A 610 49.84 4.44 -4.27
C LEU A 610 51.22 4.04 -3.75
N SER A 611 52.01 3.40 -4.61
CA SER A 611 53.42 3.12 -4.36
C SER A 611 54.16 4.41 -4.01
N PRO A 612 54.93 4.46 -2.91
CA PRO A 612 55.69 5.63 -2.55
C PRO A 612 57.08 5.55 -3.19
N GLU A 613 57.27 6.13 -4.38
CA GLU A 613 58.62 6.36 -4.90
C GLU A 613 58.64 7.47 -5.97
N ALA A 614 59.05 8.67 -5.54
CA ALA A 614 60.02 9.55 -6.21
C ALA A 614 59.87 10.99 -5.68
N ALA A 615 60.59 11.29 -4.61
CA ALA A 615 60.95 12.66 -4.27
C ALA A 615 62.05 13.14 -5.24
N SER A 616 61.79 14.19 -6.03
CA SER A 616 62.82 15.16 -6.44
C SER A 616 62.21 16.46 -7.01
N SER A 617 62.19 17.48 -6.15
CA SER A 617 62.47 18.92 -6.34
C SER A 617 61.82 19.79 -7.45
N PRO A 618 61.54 21.08 -7.14
CA PRO A 618 60.79 21.99 -8.01
C PRO A 618 61.69 22.77 -8.97
N SER A 619 61.16 23.14 -10.15
CA SER A 619 61.75 24.19 -10.98
C SER A 619 60.66 25.11 -11.53
N ALA A 620 60.87 26.40 -11.28
CA ALA A 620 59.95 27.50 -11.54
C ALA A 620 59.79 27.80 -13.04
N ALA A 621 58.55 28.03 -13.47
CA ALA A 621 58.25 28.63 -14.75
C ALA A 621 58.43 30.16 -14.65
N ALA A 622 59.36 30.69 -15.44
CA ALA A 622 59.41 32.10 -15.81
C ALA A 622 58.40 32.37 -16.93
N LEU A 623 57.57 33.39 -16.73
CA LEU A 623 56.77 34.04 -17.77
C LEU A 623 57.67 34.82 -18.74
N PRO A 624 57.26 34.96 -20.01
CA PRO A 624 57.46 36.23 -20.69
C PRO A 624 56.20 36.77 -21.38
N ARG A 625 55.87 38.00 -20.96
CA ARG A 625 55.12 39.11 -21.59
C ARG A 625 53.68 38.93 -22.03
#